data_AF-A0A7V7JL34-F1
#
_entry.id   AF-A0A7V7JL34-F1
#
_cell.length_a   1.000
_cell.length_b   1.000
_cell.length_c   1.000
_cell.angle_alpha   90.00
_cell.angle_beta   90.00
_cell.angle_gamma   90.00
#
_symmetry.space_group_name_H-M   'P 1'
#
loop_
_entity.id
_entity.type
_entity.pdbx_description
1 polymer ?
#
loop_
_entity_poly.entity_id
_entity_poly.type
_entity_poly.pdbx_seq_one_letter_code
_entity_poly.pdbx_strand_id
1 'polypeptide(L)'
;VQTRISDIILAVDEPIQTTRCSPGSPAGCHNHKGRCMTHDLWEELGNQIYLYLSSVSLGDVVERRLLGTSGMFHGTAASPGGVVAAQ
;
A
#
# COMPACT_ATOMS: atom_id res chain seq x y z
N VAL A 1 13.09 15.45 -4.36
CA VAL A 1 13.75 14.42 -3.53
C VAL A 1 13.29 13.05 -4.03
N GLN A 2 14.19 12.09 -4.27
CA GLN A 2 13.84 10.80 -4.90
C GLN A 2 13.43 9.68 -3.92
N THR A 3 13.41 9.95 -2.61
CA THR A 3 13.06 8.97 -1.56
C THR A 3 11.61 8.49 -1.72
N ARG A 4 11.40 7.17 -1.82
CA ARG A 4 10.06 6.57 -1.83
C ARG A 4 9.54 6.42 -0.42
N ILE A 5 8.21 6.43 -0.26
CA ILE A 5 7.60 6.17 1.05
C ILE A 5 7.86 4.73 1.49
N SER A 6 7.88 3.77 0.56
CA SER A 6 8.27 2.39 0.84
C SER A 6 9.64 2.29 1.52
N ASP A 7 10.64 3.07 1.07
CA ASP A 7 12.00 3.04 1.62
C ASP A 7 12.03 3.54 3.08
N ILE A 8 11.19 4.54 3.40
CA ILE A 8 11.06 5.08 4.76
C ILE A 8 10.42 4.04 5.67
N ILE A 9 9.36 3.37 5.22
CA ILE A 9 8.67 2.32 6.00
C ILE A 9 9.59 1.13 6.25
N LEU A 10 10.35 0.70 5.25
CA LEU A 10 11.34 -0.38 5.39
C LEU A 10 12.46 -0.01 6.38
N ALA A 11 12.93 1.24 6.38
CA ALA A 11 13.98 1.69 7.28
C ALA A 11 13.57 1.73 8.76
N VAL A 12 12.27 1.77 9.06
CA VAL A 12 11.71 1.75 10.42
C VAL A 12 11.45 0.32 10.91
N ASP A 13 11.74 -0.70 10.10
CA ASP A 13 11.69 -2.12 10.46
C ASP A 13 10.30 -2.66 10.84
N GLU A 14 9.22 -1.97 10.44
CA GLU A 14 7.86 -2.51 10.48
C GLU A 14 7.47 -3.04 9.09
N PRO A 15 7.73 -4.33 8.77
CA PRO A 15 7.11 -4.95 7.61
C PRO A 15 5.59 -4.88 7.77
N ILE A 16 4.89 -4.51 6.71
CA ILE A 16 3.42 -4.43 6.68
C ILE A 16 2.87 -5.86 6.79
N GLN A 17 2.80 -6.38 8.02
CA GLN A 17 2.29 -7.69 8.36
C GLN A 17 0.82 -7.53 8.73
N THR A 18 -0.05 -7.60 7.72
CA THR A 18 -1.49 -7.49 7.93
C THR A 18 -2.09 -8.78 8.51
N THR A 19 -1.30 -9.86 8.61
CA THR A 19 -1.73 -11.12 9.23
C THR A 19 -0.77 -11.61 10.31
N ARG A 20 -1.31 -12.46 11.19
CA ARG A 20 -0.53 -13.29 12.12
C ARG A 20 0.05 -14.54 11.45
N CYS A 21 -0.15 -14.72 10.15
CA CYS A 21 0.36 -15.84 9.37
C CYS A 21 1.71 -15.42 8.78
N SER A 22 2.76 -16.20 9.00
CA SER A 22 4.05 -15.90 8.37
C SER A 22 4.02 -16.25 6.87
N PRO A 23 4.32 -15.29 5.97
CA PRO A 23 4.45 -15.58 4.54
C PRO A 23 5.48 -16.69 4.30
N GLY A 24 5.18 -17.64 3.42
CA GLY A 24 6.10 -18.75 3.09
C GLY A 24 6.30 -19.81 4.18
N SER A 25 5.65 -19.69 5.33
CA SER A 25 5.69 -20.73 6.38
C SER A 25 4.73 -21.88 6.04
N PRO A 26 5.18 -23.15 6.10
CA PRO A 26 4.30 -24.31 5.99
C PRO A 26 3.36 -24.45 7.21
N ALA A 27 3.63 -23.71 8.30
CA ALA A 27 2.76 -23.63 9.45
C ALA A 27 1.80 -22.45 9.29
N GLY A 28 0.53 -22.75 9.05
CA GLY A 28 -0.52 -21.74 9.03
C GLY A 28 -0.86 -21.20 10.42
N CYS A 29 -1.54 -20.05 10.44
CA CYS A 29 -1.88 -19.25 11.62
C CYS A 29 -3.03 -19.82 12.49
N HIS A 30 -3.60 -20.97 12.13
CA HIS A 30 -4.64 -21.64 12.90
C HIS A 30 -4.08 -22.81 13.73
N ASN A 31 -4.80 -23.24 14.79
CA ASN A 31 -4.38 -24.31 15.71
C ASN A 31 -4.03 -25.65 15.00
N HIS A 32 -4.53 -25.87 13.78
CA HIS A 32 -4.25 -27.06 12.97
C HIS A 32 -3.14 -26.86 11.92
N LYS A 33 -2.33 -25.80 12.03
CA LYS A 33 -1.27 -25.45 11.05
C LYS A 33 -1.79 -25.16 9.63
N GLY A 34 -3.09 -24.91 9.47
CA GLY A 34 -3.70 -24.48 8.20
C GLY A 34 -3.68 -22.96 8.02
N ARG A 35 -3.56 -22.48 6.77
CA ARG A 35 -3.73 -21.05 6.41
C ARG A 35 -5.16 -20.61 6.74
N CYS A 36 -5.35 -19.37 7.23
CA CYS A 36 -6.70 -18.85 7.44
C CYS A 36 -7.40 -18.57 6.10
N MET A 37 -8.74 -18.62 6.06
CA MET A 37 -9.51 -18.33 4.84
C MET A 37 -9.18 -16.98 4.21
N THR A 38 -8.81 -16.00 5.03
CA THR A 38 -8.49 -14.63 4.60
C THR A 38 -7.00 -14.44 4.30
N HIS A 39 -6.18 -15.50 4.36
CA HIS A 39 -4.74 -15.37 4.21
C HIS A 39 -4.35 -14.76 2.86
N ASP A 40 -4.82 -15.34 1.75
CA ASP A 40 -4.47 -14.85 0.41
C ASP A 40 -5.00 -13.42 0.18
N LEU A 41 -6.15 -13.07 0.78
CA LEU A 41 -6.71 -11.72 0.73
C LEU A 41 -5.77 -10.71 1.41
N TRP A 42 -5.28 -11.03 2.60
CA TRP A 42 -4.42 -10.14 3.35
C TRP A 42 -3.00 -10.07 2.78
N GLU A 43 -2.48 -11.18 2.26
CA GLU A 43 -1.21 -11.23 1.53
C GLU A 43 -1.27 -10.30 0.32
N GLU A 44 -2.33 -10.44 -0.50
CA GLU A 44 -2.50 -9.58 -1.67
C GLU A 44 -2.73 -8.12 -1.29
N LEU A 45 -3.49 -7.83 -0.23
CA LEU A 45 -3.66 -6.46 0.26
C LEU A 45 -2.33 -5.83 0.68
N GLY A 46 -1.47 -6.58 1.40
CA GLY A 46 -0.13 -6.13 1.77
C GLY A 46 0.71 -5.76 0.55
N ASN A 47 0.66 -6.59 -0.50
CA ASN A 47 1.34 -6.32 -1.77
C ASN A 47 0.82 -5.03 -2.43
N GLN A 48 -0.50 -4.84 -2.48
CA GLN A 48 -1.11 -3.63 -3.06
C GLN A 48 -0.74 -2.36 -2.29
N ILE A 49 -0.71 -2.41 -0.96
CA ILE A 49 -0.24 -1.30 -0.13
C ILE A 49 1.23 -0.99 -0.43
N TYR A 50 2.09 -2.01 -0.49
CA TYR A 50 3.50 -1.83 -0.80
C TYR A 50 3.73 -1.19 -2.17
N LEU A 51 3.01 -1.66 -3.20
CA LEU A 51 3.08 -1.10 -4.56
C LEU A 51 2.66 0.37 -4.57
N TYR A 52 1.59 0.72 -3.87
CA TYR A 52 1.16 2.11 -3.75
C TYR A 52 2.24 2.97 -3.07
N LEU A 53 2.76 2.55 -1.92
CA LEU A 53 3.80 3.29 -1.20
C LEU A 53 5.11 3.41 -1.99
N SER A 54 5.43 2.43 -2.84
CA SER A 54 6.57 2.46 -3.76
C SER A 54 6.36 3.46 -4.91
N SER A 55 5.11 3.73 -5.29
CA SER A 55 4.78 4.71 -6.33
C SER A 55 4.86 6.16 -5.84
N VAL A 56 4.70 6.39 -4.54
CA VAL A 56 4.69 7.73 -3.92
C VAL A 56 6.09 8.15 -3.46
N SER A 57 6.52 9.35 -3.81
CA SER A 57 7.75 9.95 -3.29
C SER A 57 7.50 10.85 -2.07
N LEU A 58 8.53 11.09 -1.26
CA LEU A 58 8.48 12.08 -0.19
C LEU A 58 8.16 13.49 -0.72
N GLY A 59 8.61 13.82 -1.94
CA GLY A 59 8.26 15.08 -2.59
C GLY A 59 6.75 15.21 -2.82
N ASP A 60 6.10 14.15 -3.28
CA ASP A 60 4.64 14.15 -3.50
C ASP A 60 3.85 14.37 -2.21
N VAL A 61 4.36 13.90 -1.08
CA VAL A 61 3.78 14.16 0.25
C VAL A 61 3.94 15.63 0.64
N VAL A 62 5.15 16.17 0.56
CA VAL A 62 5.46 17.56 0.93
C VAL A 62 4.68 18.55 0.06
N GLU A 63 4.55 18.25 -1.22
CA GLU A 63 3.89 19.10 -2.21
C GLU A 63 2.38 18.79 -2.35
N ARG A 64 1.83 17.91 -1.48
CA ARG A 64 0.41 17.53 -1.40
C ARG A 64 -0.18 17.01 -2.73
N ARG A 65 0.62 16.30 -3.53
CA ARG A 65 0.21 15.71 -4.83
C ARG A 65 -0.44 14.32 -4.73
N LEU A 66 -0.96 13.96 -3.56
CA LEU A 66 -1.51 12.62 -3.32
C LEU A 66 -3.00 12.50 -3.72
N LEU A 67 -3.72 13.62 -3.78
CA LEU A 67 -5.17 13.63 -4.08
C LEU A 67 -5.43 13.17 -5.52
N GLY A 68 -6.44 12.31 -5.70
CA GLY A 68 -6.83 11.79 -7.03
C GLY A 68 -6.00 10.60 -7.53
N THR A 69 -4.95 10.17 -6.82
CA THR A 69 -4.15 8.99 -7.18
C THR A 69 -4.95 7.69 -7.13
N SER A 70 -5.94 7.58 -6.24
CA SER A 70 -6.87 6.43 -6.20
C SER A 70 -7.71 6.31 -7.47
N GLY A 71 -7.99 7.43 -8.15
CA GLY A 71 -8.70 7.46 -9.43
C GLY A 71 -7.84 6.98 -10.61
N MET A 72 -6.51 6.92 -10.45
CA MET A 72 -5.62 6.37 -11.49
C MET A 72 -5.74 4.84 -11.60
N PHE A 73 -6.15 4.16 -10.53
CA PHE A 73 -6.34 2.70 -10.51
C PHE A 73 -7.76 2.27 -10.90
N HIS A 74 -8.72 3.19 -10.89
CA HIS A 74 -10.08 2.98 -11.37
C HIS A 74 -10.18 3.61 -12.77
N GLY A 75 -10.00 2.80 -13.82
CA GLY A 75 -9.95 3.27 -15.22
C GLY A 75 -11.23 3.96 -15.71
N THR A 76 -11.45 5.21 -15.30
CA THR A 76 -12.39 6.13 -15.93
C THR A 76 -11.59 7.29 -16.50
N ALA A 77 -11.69 7.43 -17.83
CA ALA A 77 -11.01 8.41 -18.63
C ALA A 77 -11.09 9.83 -18.05
N ALA A 78 -9.96 10.54 -18.18
CA ALA A 78 -9.71 11.88 -17.69
C ALA A 78 -10.81 12.91 -18.02
N SER A 79 -11.08 13.80 -17.05
CA SER A 79 -11.46 15.18 -17.32
C SER A 79 -10.42 16.10 -16.68
N PRO A 80 -9.77 17.02 -17.43
CA PRO A 80 -8.82 17.96 -16.87
C PRO A 80 -9.60 19.16 -16.32
N GLY A 81 -9.63 19.33 -15.00
CA GLY A 81 -10.16 20.56 -14.42
C GLY A 81 -10.62 20.40 -12.97
N GLY A 82 -9.77 20.80 -12.03
CA GLY A 82 -10.12 20.83 -10.61
C GLY A 82 -9.02 21.41 -9.76
N VAL A 83 -8.61 22.65 -10.04
CA VAL A 83 -7.89 23.46 -9.04
C VAL A 83 -8.85 23.71 -7.88
N VAL A 84 -8.63 23.03 -6.76
CA VAL A 84 -9.43 23.24 -5.54
C VAL A 84 -8.84 24.45 -4.84
N ALA A 85 -9.52 25.59 -5.00
CA ALA A 85 -9.24 26.81 -4.24
C ALA A 85 -9.47 26.55 -2.75
N ALA A 86 -8.49 26.94 -1.94
CA ALA A 86 -8.59 27.00 -0.50
C ALA A 86 -9.61 28.08 -0.09
N GLN A 87 -10.50 27.73 0.84
CA GLN A 87 -11.18 28.64 1.77
C GLN A 87 -11.22 27.97 3.14
#